data_AF-A0A387BF95-F1
#
_entry.id   AF-A0A387BF95-F1
#
_cell.length_a   1.000
_cell.length_b   1.000
_cell.length_c   1.000
_cell.angle_alpha   90.00
_cell.angle_beta   90.00
_cell.angle_gamma   90.00
#
_symmetry.space_group_name_H-M   'P 1'
#
loop_
_entity.id
_entity.type
_entity.pdbx_description
1 polymer ?
#
loop_
_entity_poly.entity_id
_entity_poly.type
_entity_poly.pdbx_seq_one_letter_code
_entity_poly.pdbx_strand_id
1 'polypeptide(L)'
;MVMSDPKYKDLLCPYCGTSNRFPTAWAEDQRCIHCDKWMVHKDKNIMEEELRVLKEHYQKEKNAIYERYRGNYYEPHLKVIEEGKKV
;
A
#
# COMPACT_ATOMS: atom_id res chain seq x y z
N MET A 1 39.43 19.97 -2.95
CA MET A 1 38.38 19.06 -3.47
C MET A 1 37.45 18.76 -2.31
N VAL A 2 36.18 19.18 -2.38
CA VAL A 2 35.18 18.80 -1.36
C VAL A 2 34.78 17.37 -1.70
N MET A 3 35.24 16.39 -0.93
CA MET A 3 34.68 15.03 -1.01
C MET A 3 33.28 15.13 -0.40
N SER A 4 32.26 15.17 -1.26
CA SER A 4 30.86 15.10 -0.84
C SER A 4 30.68 13.85 0.00
N ASP A 5 30.05 13.96 1.17
CA ASP A 5 29.76 12.80 2.00
C ASP A 5 29.04 11.72 1.17
N PRO A 6 29.42 10.43 1.32
CA PRO A 6 28.75 9.36 0.61
C PRO A 6 27.26 9.39 0.96
N LYS A 7 26.37 9.38 -0.03
CA LYS A 7 24.95 9.15 0.24
C LYS A 7 24.80 7.73 0.78
N TYR A 8 24.10 7.54 1.89
CA TYR A 8 23.83 6.22 2.47
C TYR A 8 22.38 5.81 2.21
N LYS A 9 22.14 4.50 2.13
CA LYS A 9 20.80 3.89 2.09
C LYS A 9 20.65 2.89 3.23
N ASP A 10 19.47 2.85 3.81
CA ASP A 10 19.12 1.87 4.84
C ASP A 10 18.64 0.57 4.18
N LEU A 11 19.26 -0.55 4.55
CA LEU A 11 18.92 -1.88 4.06
C LEU A 11 18.37 -2.73 5.20
N LEU A 12 17.43 -3.61 4.89
CA LEU A 12 16.78 -4.54 5.78
C LEU A 12 16.90 -5.95 5.21
N CYS A 13 17.29 -6.91 6.05
CA CYS A 13 17.15 -8.33 5.72
C CYS A 13 15.70 -8.76 5.95
N PRO A 14 14.97 -9.23 4.92
CA PRO A 14 13.57 -9.61 5.07
C PRO A 14 13.37 -10.92 5.86
N TYR A 15 14.44 -11.66 6.18
CA TYR A 15 14.36 -12.96 6.84
C TYR A 15 14.68 -12.91 8.33
N CYS A 16 15.72 -12.18 8.72
CA CYS A 16 16.13 -12.07 10.12
C CYS A 16 15.90 -10.68 10.72
N GLY A 17 15.43 -9.72 9.93
CA GLY A 17 15.13 -8.36 10.39
C GLY A 17 16.37 -7.50 10.65
N THR A 18 17.59 -8.02 10.47
CA THR A 18 18.81 -7.21 10.61
C THR A 18 18.80 -6.06 9.61
N SER A 19 19.02 -4.84 10.11
CA SER A 19 19.16 -3.65 9.29
C SER A 19 20.55 -3.07 9.39
N ASN A 20 21.11 -2.64 8.27
CA ASN A 20 22.41 -1.96 8.21
C ASN A 20 22.36 -0.83 7.19
N ARG A 21 23.18 0.19 7.42
CA ARG A 21 23.29 1.36 6.56
C ARG A 21 24.52 1.23 5.67
N PHE A 22 24.33 1.28 4.36
CA PHE A 22 25.41 1.12 3.39
C PHE A 22 25.53 2.33 2.46
N PRO A 23 26.76 2.66 2.02
CA PRO A 23 26.95 3.66 0.98
C PRO A 23 26.16 3.26 -0.28
N THR A 24 25.50 4.24 -0.90
CA THR A 24 24.55 4.04 -2.01
C THR A 24 25.15 3.24 -3.16
N ALA A 25 26.45 3.43 -3.43
CA ALA A 25 27.18 2.75 -4.50
C ALA A 25 27.24 1.22 -4.34
N TRP A 26 27.11 0.71 -3.12
CA TRP A 26 27.19 -0.73 -2.82
C TRP A 26 25.89 -1.30 -2.29
N ALA A 27 24.83 -0.50 -2.17
CA ALA A 27 23.63 -0.88 -1.44
C ALA A 27 22.82 -1.99 -2.13
N GLU A 28 22.93 -2.14 -3.45
CA GLU A 28 22.18 -3.15 -4.22
C GLU A 28 22.83 -4.54 -4.14
N ASP A 29 24.12 -4.62 -3.82
CA ASP A 29 24.89 -5.87 -3.77
C ASP A 29 25.06 -6.44 -2.35
N GLN A 30 24.41 -5.87 -1.34
CA GLN A 30 24.64 -6.29 0.05
C GLN A 30 23.86 -7.54 0.44
N ARG A 31 24.57 -8.45 1.10
CA ARG A 31 24.01 -9.63 1.77
C ARG A 31 23.98 -9.44 3.28
N CYS A 32 23.01 -10.09 3.91
CA CYS A 32 22.89 -10.08 5.36
C CYS A 32 24.03 -10.88 6.00
N ILE A 33 24.77 -10.27 6.92
CA ILE A 33 25.88 -10.92 7.64
C ILE A 33 25.46 -12.16 8.46
N HIS A 34 24.18 -12.29 8.83
CA HIS A 34 23.71 -13.39 9.67
C HIS A 34 23.17 -14.59 8.88
N CYS A 35 22.60 -14.35 7.70
CA CYS A 35 21.92 -15.40 6.93
C CYS A 35 22.34 -15.47 5.47
N ASP A 36 23.28 -14.62 5.04
CA ASP A 36 23.80 -14.49 3.67
C ASP A 36 22.75 -14.26 2.58
N LYS A 37 21.53 -13.88 2.98
CA LYS A 37 20.44 -13.56 2.05
C LYS A 37 20.52 -12.10 1.60
N TRP A 38 20.05 -11.84 0.39
CA TRP A 38 19.95 -10.49 -0.17
C TRP A 38 19.17 -9.55 0.74
N MET A 39 19.72 -8.35 0.96
CA MET A 39 19.04 -7.29 1.69
C MET A 39 18.25 -6.39 0.74
N VAL A 40 17.14 -5.85 1.24
CA VAL A 40 16.26 -4.95 0.48
C VAL A 40 16.32 -3.55 1.07
N HIS A 41 16.00 -2.53 0.28
CA HIS A 41 15.91 -1.17 0.82
C HIS A 41 14.80 -1.07 1.86
N LYS A 42 15.14 -0.58 3.05
CA LYS A 42 14.18 -0.36 4.14
C LYS A 42 13.08 0.62 3.72
N ASP A 43 13.42 1.63 2.94
CA ASP A 43 12.51 2.67 2.47
C ASP A 43 11.61 2.22 1.31
N LYS A 44 11.95 1.09 0.67
CA LYS A 44 11.08 0.43 -0.31
C LYS A 44 10.39 -0.73 0.37
N ASN A 45 9.52 -0.41 1.32
CA ASN A 45 8.57 -1.38 1.83
C ASN A 45 7.53 -1.62 0.73
N ILE A 46 7.92 -2.37 -0.31
CA ILE A 46 7.09 -2.70 -1.48
C ILE A 46 5.74 -3.25 -1.00
N MET A 47 5.76 -4.00 0.10
CA MET A 47 4.57 -4.52 0.76
C MET A 47 3.63 -3.43 1.30
N GLU A 48 4.13 -2.32 1.84
CA GLU A 48 3.28 -1.21 2.33
C GLU A 48 2.68 -0.41 1.17
N GLU A 49 3.45 -0.21 0.11
CA GLU A 49 2.98 0.48 -1.10
C GLU A 49 1.92 -0.37 -1.82
N GLU A 50 2.18 -1.66 -2.00
CA GLU A 50 1.20 -2.60 -2.55
C GLU A 50 -0.05 -2.69 -1.67
N LEU A 51 0.10 -2.73 -0.34
CA LEU A 51 -1.02 -2.73 0.60
C LEU A 51 -1.84 -1.43 0.52
N ARG A 52 -1.20 -0.29 0.29
CA ARG A 52 -1.88 1.01 0.11
C ARG A 52 -2.72 1.00 -1.16
N VAL A 53 -2.15 0.57 -2.29
CA VAL A 53 -2.86 0.47 -3.57
C VAL A 53 -4.05 -0.48 -3.47
N LEU A 54 -3.87 -1.64 -2.81
CA LEU A 54 -4.95 -2.60 -2.55
C LEU A 54 -6.09 -2.00 -1.71
N LYS A 55 -5.77 -1.25 -0.66
CA LYS A 55 -6.77 -0.57 0.18
C LYS A 55 -7.56 0.48 -0.60
N GLU A 56 -6.89 1.27 -1.43
CA GLU A 56 -7.57 2.26 -2.27
C GLU A 56 -8.50 1.61 -3.31
N HIS A 57 -8.05 0.52 -3.94
CA HIS A 57 -8.88 -0.24 -4.88
C HIS A 57 -10.13 -0.81 -4.20
N TYR A 58 -9.94 -1.47 -3.05
CA TYR A 58 -11.03 -2.03 -2.26
C TYR A 58 -12.05 -0.97 -1.84
N GLN A 59 -11.59 0.20 -1.41
CA GLN A 59 -12.49 1.30 -1.02
C GLN A 59 -13.31 1.82 -2.20
N LYS A 60 -12.70 1.94 -3.40
CA LYS A 60 -13.40 2.34 -4.62
C LYS A 60 -14.46 1.33 -5.03
N GLU A 61 -14.12 0.03 -5.03
CA GLU A 61 -15.08 -1.03 -5.37
C GLU A 61 -16.23 -1.11 -4.38
N LYS A 62 -15.93 -1.02 -3.08
CA LYS A 62 -16.93 -0.96 -2.02
C LYS A 62 -17.91 0.19 -2.27
N ASN A 63 -17.41 1.41 -2.49
CA ASN A 63 -18.25 2.57 -2.76
C ASN A 63 -19.10 2.39 -4.04
N ALA A 64 -18.53 1.83 -5.10
CA ALA A 64 -19.25 1.56 -6.34
C ALA A 64 -20.36 0.51 -6.18
N ILE A 65 -20.17 -0.47 -5.30
CA ILE A 65 -21.20 -1.44 -4.93
C ILE A 65 -22.31 -0.74 -4.13
N TYR A 66 -21.95 0.08 -3.13
CA TYR A 66 -22.95 0.84 -2.36
C TYR A 66 -23.78 1.76 -3.23
N GLU A 67 -23.17 2.51 -4.17
CA GLU A 67 -23.92 3.40 -5.07
C GLU A 67 -24.86 2.63 -6.01
N ARG A 68 -24.44 1.47 -6.53
CA ARG A 68 -25.33 0.59 -7.32
C ARG A 68 -26.55 0.15 -6.52
N TYR A 69 -26.37 -0.23 -5.26
CA TYR A 69 -27.49 -0.66 -4.42
C TYR A 69 -28.30 0.52 -3.85
N ARG A 70 -27.68 1.69 -3.67
CA ARG A 70 -28.36 2.92 -3.23
C ARG A 70 -29.40 3.35 -4.27
N GLY A 71 -29.06 3.34 -5.55
CA GLY A 71 -30.03 3.61 -6.63
C GLY A 71 -31.12 2.55 -6.73
N ASN A 72 -30.76 1.26 -6.64
CA ASN A 72 -31.71 0.17 -6.85
C ASN A 72 -32.67 -0.10 -5.68
N TYR A 73 -32.30 0.22 -4.43
CA TYR A 73 -33.15 -0.02 -3.25
C TYR A 73 -33.87 1.21 -2.71
N TYR A 74 -33.46 2.45 -3.01
CA TYR A 74 -34.18 3.64 -2.49
C TYR A 74 -35.23 4.20 -3.46
N GLU A 75 -34.98 4.23 -4.77
CA GLU A 75 -35.91 4.84 -5.72
C GLU A 75 -37.23 4.08 -5.94
N PRO A 76 -37.26 2.73 -6.02
CA PRO A 76 -38.53 2.01 -6.17
C PRO A 76 -39.39 2.06 -4.91
N HIS A 77 -38.76 2.00 -3.73
CA HIS A 77 -39.47 1.97 -2.45
C HIS A 77 -40.06 3.34 -2.07
N LEU A 78 -39.42 4.45 -2.47
CA LEU A 78 -40.01 5.79 -2.29
C LEU A 78 -41.25 6.01 -3.17
N LYS A 79 -41.23 5.56 -4.44
CA LYS A 79 -42.40 5.63 -5.33
C LYS A 79 -43.60 4.83 -4.79
N VAL A 80 -43.36 3.62 -4.25
CA VAL A 80 -44.41 2.78 -3.66
C VAL A 80 -45.04 3.43 -2.41
N ILE A 81 -44.26 4.15 -1.60
CA ILE A 81 -44.77 4.84 -0.40
C ILE A 81 -45.57 6.10 -0.76
N GLU A 82 -45.19 6.82 -1.83
CA GLU A 82 -45.91 8.01 -2.29
C GLU A 82 -47.23 7.68 -3.00
N GLU A 83 -47.29 6.57 -3.75
CA GLU A 83 -48.53 6.09 -4.37
C GLU A 83 -49.50 5.49 -3.35
N GLY A 84 -49.00 4.83 -2.30
CA GLY A 84 -49.82 4.28 -1.20
C GLY A 84 -50.42 5.32 -0.24
N LYS A 85 -49.98 6.59 -0.29
CA LYS A 85 -50.51 7.69 0.54
C LYS A 85 -51.59 8.52 -0.13
N LYS A 86 -51.97 8.22 -1.38
CA LYS A 86 -53.03 8.92 -2.14
C LYS A 86 -54.38 8.20 -2.16
N VAL A 87 -54.62 7.23 -1.27
CA VAL A 87 -55.93 6.59 -1.06
C VAL A 87 -56.48 6.96 0.29
#